data_AF-A0A1T5N647-F1
#
_entry.id   AF-A0A1T5N647-F1
#
_cell.length_a   1.000
_cell.length_b   1.000
_cell.length_c   1.000
_cell.angle_alpha   90.00
_cell.angle_beta   90.00
_cell.angle_gamma   90.00
#
_symmetry.space_group_name_H-M   'P 1'
#
loop_
_entity.id
_entity.type
_entity.pdbx_description
1 polymer ?
#
loop_
_entity_poly.entity_id
_entity_poly.type
_entity_poly.pdbx_seq_one_letter_code
_entity_poly.pdbx_strand_id
1 'polypeptide(L)'
;MTTPKISLLIVSSFFLFLSCAKEQIPGPKSLIDLQETPPNSNCLNGGILIKSGIDKNNNNILDSSEIENKKYICNGNNAASDKQTVLSAFTYGHTSTTSGEAILYAFPDFDKNAYKDVDSIIFLANAYSYGGKAQVELYNITNKSVIDNSLIEATESFANSVIKRTENLSDKIPSGKINLGIRVRNQGGSAAAVSMVYLIIYKR
;
A
#
# COMPACT_ATOMS: atom_id res chain seq x y z
N MET A 1 35.23 108.49 25.89
CA MET A 1 35.42 107.79 24.60
C MET A 1 35.70 106.33 24.91
N THR A 2 34.67 105.50 24.90
CA THR A 2 34.74 104.08 25.27
C THR A 2 35.04 103.21 24.05
N THR A 3 36.09 102.41 24.18
CA THR A 3 36.64 101.38 23.29
C THR A 3 35.71 100.14 23.19
N PRO A 4 35.94 99.26 22.19
CA PRO A 4 34.87 98.50 21.53
C PRO A 4 34.48 97.20 22.26
N LYS A 5 33.22 96.79 22.06
CA LYS A 5 32.67 95.49 22.51
C LYS A 5 33.01 94.40 21.50
N ILE A 6 33.52 93.29 22.02
CA ILE A 6 33.85 92.03 21.34
C ILE A 6 32.57 91.40 20.79
N SER A 7 32.55 91.10 19.49
CA SER A 7 31.50 90.35 18.81
C SER A 7 31.83 88.86 18.86
N LEU A 8 30.99 88.06 19.52
CA LEU A 8 31.14 86.61 19.65
C LEU A 8 30.21 85.93 18.63
N LEU A 9 30.78 85.43 17.53
CA LEU A 9 30.09 84.64 16.51
C LEU A 9 29.88 83.20 17.02
N ILE A 10 28.65 82.82 17.34
CA ILE A 10 28.27 81.42 17.59
C ILE A 10 27.81 80.82 16.26
N VAL A 11 28.67 80.01 15.65
CA VAL A 11 28.32 79.19 14.47
C VAL A 11 27.50 78.00 14.98
N SER A 12 26.17 78.12 14.92
CA SER A 12 25.26 77.01 15.19
C SER A 12 25.35 76.02 14.02
N SER A 13 26.22 75.02 14.17
CA SER A 13 26.31 73.88 13.26
C SER A 13 25.07 73.01 13.46
N PHE A 14 24.03 73.25 12.67
CA PHE A 14 22.82 72.44 12.63
C PHE A 14 23.16 71.11 11.93
N PHE A 15 23.63 70.13 12.71
CA PHE A 15 23.81 68.76 12.24
C PHE A 15 22.44 68.18 11.87
N LEU A 16 22.14 68.15 10.57
CA LEU A 16 21.07 67.34 9.99
C LEU A 16 21.43 65.87 10.22
N PHE A 17 20.89 65.28 11.29
CA PHE A 17 20.79 63.83 11.42
C PHE A 17 19.76 63.33 10.40
N LEU A 18 20.19 63.13 9.15
CA LEU A 18 19.53 62.20 8.24
C LEU A 18 19.77 60.78 8.77
N SER A 19 18.99 60.40 9.79
CA SER A 19 18.83 59.00 10.12
C SER A 19 18.10 58.34 8.97
N CYS A 20 18.74 57.36 8.33
CA CYS A 20 18.09 56.50 7.36
C CYS A 20 17.09 55.62 8.13
N ALA A 21 15.83 56.06 8.22
CA ALA A 21 14.75 55.15 8.55
C ALA A 21 14.67 54.15 7.41
N LYS A 22 15.12 52.91 7.66
CA LYS A 22 14.94 51.81 6.72
C LYS A 22 13.43 51.60 6.61
N GLU A 23 12.82 52.06 5.53
CA GLU A 23 11.45 51.67 5.20
C GLU A 23 11.47 50.15 5.00
N GLN A 24 11.00 49.42 6.00
CA GLN A 24 10.80 47.99 5.91
C GLN A 24 9.53 47.76 5.09
N ILE A 25 9.64 47.90 3.77
CA ILE A 25 8.57 47.46 2.85
C ILE A 25 8.47 45.93 3.04
N PRO A 26 7.34 45.41 3.53
CA PRO A 26 7.16 43.96 3.62
C PRO A 26 7.37 43.36 2.23
N GLY A 27 8.19 42.32 2.13
CA GLY A 27 8.34 41.60 0.87
C GLY A 27 6.99 41.05 0.38
N PRO A 28 6.78 40.95 -0.93
CA PRO A 28 5.54 40.41 -1.47
C PRO A 28 5.34 38.97 -1.00
N LYS A 29 4.08 38.57 -0.80
CA LYS A 29 3.73 37.27 -0.22
C LYS A 29 3.78 36.17 -1.28
N SER A 30 4.26 34.99 -0.90
CA SER A 30 4.09 33.78 -1.70
C SER A 30 2.76 33.12 -1.33
N LEU A 31 1.89 32.88 -2.30
CA LEU A 31 0.59 32.25 -2.10
C LEU A 31 0.54 30.88 -2.79
N ILE A 32 -0.23 29.97 -2.19
CA ILE A 32 -0.53 28.64 -2.73
C ILE A 32 -2.05 28.48 -2.74
N ASP A 33 -2.59 28.04 -3.88
CA ASP A 33 -3.98 27.68 -4.06
C ASP A 33 -4.08 26.19 -4.39
N LEU A 34 -4.92 25.47 -3.64
CA LEU A 34 -5.17 24.05 -3.80
C LEU A 34 -6.60 23.86 -4.30
N GLN A 35 -6.72 23.33 -5.51
CA GLN A 35 -8.02 23.08 -6.13
C GLN A 35 -8.20 21.60 -6.38
N GLU A 36 -9.34 21.06 -5.96
CA GLU A 36 -9.74 19.72 -6.39
C GLU A 36 -9.93 19.71 -7.90
N THR A 37 -9.42 18.65 -8.53
CA THR A 37 -9.57 18.42 -9.96
C THR A 37 -10.38 17.15 -10.17
N PRO A 38 -11.53 17.23 -10.86
CA PRO A 38 -12.20 16.03 -11.32
C PRO A 38 -11.34 15.31 -12.40
N PRO A 39 -11.64 14.04 -12.69
CA PRO A 39 -11.04 13.28 -13.79
C PRO A 39 -10.90 14.11 -15.08
N ASN A 40 -9.67 14.19 -15.61
CA ASN A 40 -9.35 14.91 -16.84
C ASN A 40 -8.10 14.34 -17.52
N SER A 41 -7.66 14.96 -18.62
CA SER A 41 -6.49 14.50 -19.40
C SER A 41 -5.15 14.59 -18.66
N ASN A 42 -5.02 15.44 -17.64
CA ASN A 42 -3.82 15.56 -16.81
C ASN A 42 -3.84 14.58 -15.63
N CYS A 43 -5.02 14.34 -15.05
CA CYS A 43 -5.24 13.38 -13.98
C CYS A 43 -6.48 12.53 -14.26
N LEU A 44 -6.27 11.33 -14.80
CA LEU A 44 -7.35 10.43 -15.23
C LEU A 44 -8.34 10.06 -14.11
N ASN A 45 -7.91 10.07 -12.84
CA ASN A 45 -8.74 9.73 -11.69
C ASN A 45 -9.03 10.94 -10.78
N GLY A 46 -8.89 12.15 -11.33
CA GLY A 46 -8.89 13.37 -10.54
C GLY A 46 -7.67 13.47 -9.63
N GLY A 47 -7.69 14.47 -8.74
CA GLY A 47 -6.59 14.77 -7.84
C GLY A 47 -6.62 16.22 -7.40
N ILE A 48 -5.46 16.80 -7.12
CA ILE A 48 -5.31 18.19 -6.67
C ILE A 48 -4.44 18.96 -7.68
N LEU A 49 -4.92 20.11 -8.13
CA LEU A 49 -4.11 21.11 -8.81
C LEU A 49 -3.55 22.08 -7.78
N ILE A 50 -2.24 22.16 -7.72
CA ILE A 50 -1.49 23.14 -6.93
C ILE A 50 -1.09 24.28 -7.84
N LYS A 51 -1.50 25.49 -7.49
CA LYS A 51 -1.03 26.73 -8.10
C LYS A 51 -0.20 27.50 -7.08
N SER A 52 0.91 28.08 -7.50
CA SER A 52 1.69 28.97 -6.64
C SER A 52 2.24 30.17 -7.40
N GLY A 53 2.46 31.26 -6.66
CA GLY A 53 2.92 32.52 -7.20
C GLY A 53 3.15 33.59 -6.13
N ILE A 54 3.65 34.74 -6.58
CA ILE A 54 3.89 35.92 -5.74
C ILE A 54 2.71 36.88 -5.91
N ASP A 55 2.10 37.27 -4.79
CA ASP A 55 1.09 38.34 -4.71
C ASP A 55 1.76 39.68 -4.99
N LYS A 56 1.69 40.12 -6.26
CA LYS A 56 2.38 41.31 -6.79
C LYS A 56 1.57 42.57 -6.52
N ASN A 57 0.25 42.44 -6.40
CA ASN A 57 -0.64 43.56 -6.13
C ASN A 57 -0.98 43.75 -4.63
N ASN A 58 -0.50 42.85 -3.77
CA ASN A 58 -0.68 42.82 -2.31
C ASN A 58 -2.13 42.71 -1.86
N ASN A 59 -3.00 42.02 -2.62
CA ASN A 59 -4.41 41.86 -2.29
C ASN A 59 -4.72 40.59 -1.47
N ASN A 60 -3.71 39.75 -1.17
CA ASN A 60 -3.81 38.47 -0.48
C ASN A 60 -4.61 37.38 -1.22
N ILE A 61 -4.79 37.53 -2.53
CA ILE A 61 -5.47 36.58 -3.40
C ILE A 61 -4.46 36.18 -4.48
N LEU A 62 -4.37 34.89 -4.81
CA LEU A 62 -3.53 34.47 -5.92
C LEU A 62 -4.27 34.71 -7.24
N ASP A 63 -4.06 35.88 -7.84
CA ASP A 63 -4.72 36.24 -9.10
C ASP A 63 -4.18 35.43 -10.28
N SER A 64 -4.99 35.30 -11.34
CA SER A 64 -4.60 34.50 -12.51
C SER A 64 -3.30 34.97 -13.20
N SER A 65 -2.99 36.27 -13.13
CA SER A 65 -1.76 36.88 -13.64
C SER A 65 -0.55 36.65 -12.74
N GLU A 66 -0.76 36.19 -11.51
CA GLU A 66 0.27 36.00 -10.49
C GLU A 66 0.72 34.54 -10.36
N ILE A 67 -0.02 33.60 -10.97
CA ILE A 67 0.32 32.18 -10.98
C ILE A 67 1.60 31.96 -11.80
N GLU A 68 2.66 31.50 -11.13
CA GLU A 68 3.95 31.20 -11.76
C GLU A 68 4.15 29.70 -11.98
N ASN A 69 3.58 28.86 -11.11
CA ASN A 69 3.71 27.41 -11.20
C ASN A 69 2.35 26.72 -11.11
N LYS A 70 2.21 25.64 -11.88
CA LYS A 70 1.09 24.70 -11.82
C LYS A 70 1.63 23.28 -11.73
N LYS A 71 1.19 22.53 -10.73
CA LYS A 71 1.52 21.11 -10.56
C LYS A 71 0.25 20.32 -10.27
N TYR A 72 0.13 19.17 -10.92
CA TYR A 72 -0.93 18.23 -10.65
C TYR A 72 -0.40 17.14 -9.72
N ILE A 73 -1.12 16.88 -8.64
CA ILE A 73 -0.98 15.68 -7.84
C ILE A 73 -2.18 14.80 -8.17
N CYS A 74 -1.99 13.83 -9.06
CA CYS A 74 -3.06 12.94 -9.46
C CYS A 74 -3.30 11.88 -8.39
N ASN A 75 -4.57 11.52 -8.19
CA ASN A 75 -4.91 10.30 -7.48
C ASN A 75 -4.26 9.12 -8.21
N GLY A 76 -3.50 8.31 -7.47
CA GLY A 76 -2.96 7.07 -8.02
C GLY A 76 -4.08 6.15 -8.51
N ASN A 77 -3.78 5.26 -9.45
CA ASN A 77 -4.67 4.15 -9.78
C ASN A 77 -4.80 3.26 -8.52
N ASN A 78 -5.80 3.54 -7.68
CA ASN A 78 -6.17 2.83 -6.45
C ASN A 78 -5.08 2.72 -5.37
N ALA A 79 -5.30 3.40 -4.24
CA ALA A 79 -4.59 3.11 -3.00
C ALA A 79 -5.11 1.78 -2.39
N ALA A 80 -4.24 0.77 -2.31
CA ALA A 80 -4.20 -0.26 -1.26
C ALA A 80 -5.37 -1.28 -1.08
N SER A 81 -5.78 -2.01 -2.13
CA SER A 81 -6.45 -3.32 -1.92
C SER A 81 -6.19 -4.42 -2.96
N ASP A 82 -5.50 -4.15 -4.07
CA ASP A 82 -5.44 -5.12 -5.17
C ASP A 82 -4.09 -5.79 -5.44
N LYS A 83 -3.02 -5.55 -4.67
CA LYS A 83 -1.75 -6.31 -4.89
C LYS A 83 -1.91 -7.80 -4.63
N GLN A 84 -2.81 -8.16 -3.72
CA GLN A 84 -3.11 -9.56 -3.44
C GLN A 84 -4.55 -9.74 -2.97
N THR A 85 -5.16 -10.85 -3.38
CA THR A 85 -6.40 -11.36 -2.78
C THR A 85 -6.07 -12.57 -1.93
N VAL A 86 -6.49 -12.58 -0.67
CA VAL A 86 -6.27 -13.69 0.27
C VAL A 86 -7.58 -14.44 0.47
N LEU A 87 -7.63 -15.70 0.07
CA LEU A 87 -8.73 -16.60 0.35
C LEU A 87 -8.34 -17.49 1.53
N SER A 88 -9.12 -17.46 2.61
CA SER A 88 -8.91 -18.32 3.78
C SER A 88 -9.88 -19.49 3.73
N ALA A 89 -9.39 -20.72 3.89
CA ALA A 89 -10.28 -21.85 4.06
C ALA A 89 -10.78 -21.89 5.51
N PHE A 90 -12.10 -21.91 5.68
CA PHE A 90 -12.68 -21.97 7.01
C PHE A 90 -12.52 -23.38 7.60
N THR A 91 -11.65 -23.50 8.61
CA THR A 91 -11.53 -24.71 9.43
C THR A 91 -12.00 -24.37 10.84
N TYR A 92 -12.91 -25.15 11.43
CA TYR A 92 -13.23 -25.08 12.87
C TYR A 92 -12.02 -25.56 13.69
N GLY A 93 -10.94 -24.77 13.74
CA GLY A 93 -9.65 -25.14 14.30
C GLY A 93 -8.74 -25.83 13.29
N HIS A 94 -9.03 -27.08 12.92
CA HIS A 94 -8.18 -27.87 12.01
C HIS A 94 -8.94 -28.98 11.28
N THR A 95 -8.36 -29.50 10.19
CA THR A 95 -8.77 -30.76 9.54
C THR A 95 -7.69 -31.80 9.77
N SER A 96 -8.05 -33.00 10.19
CA SER A 96 -7.11 -34.08 10.50
C SER A 96 -7.54 -35.43 9.95
N THR A 97 -6.57 -36.32 9.81
CA THR A 97 -6.77 -37.74 9.52
C THR A 97 -5.82 -38.59 10.35
N THR A 98 -6.32 -39.70 10.88
CA THR A 98 -5.51 -40.71 11.57
C THR A 98 -5.00 -41.79 10.60
N SER A 99 -5.79 -42.10 9.56
CA SER A 99 -5.46 -43.09 8.55
C SER A 99 -6.07 -42.71 7.19
N GLY A 100 -5.33 -42.95 6.11
CA GLY A 100 -5.77 -42.59 4.76
C GLY A 100 -5.70 -41.09 4.49
N GLU A 101 -6.79 -40.50 4.00
CA GLU A 101 -6.89 -39.10 3.61
C GLU A 101 -8.13 -38.41 4.17
N ALA A 102 -8.02 -37.11 4.44
CA ALA A 102 -9.14 -36.23 4.69
C ALA A 102 -9.15 -35.12 3.63
N ILE A 103 -10.35 -34.74 3.19
CA ILE A 103 -10.54 -33.68 2.20
C ILE A 103 -11.34 -32.55 2.86
N LEU A 104 -10.72 -31.38 2.95
CA LEU A 104 -11.38 -30.13 3.32
C LEU A 104 -11.93 -29.46 2.07
N TYR A 105 -13.23 -29.14 2.06
CA TYR A 105 -13.87 -28.34 1.02
C TYR A 105 -13.61 -26.86 1.31
N ALA A 106 -12.64 -26.27 0.62
CA ALA A 106 -12.06 -24.99 0.99
C ALA A 106 -12.60 -23.80 0.19
N PHE A 107 -12.56 -23.90 -1.14
CA PHE A 107 -12.89 -22.83 -2.07
C PHE A 107 -13.89 -23.35 -3.12
N PRO A 108 -15.21 -23.28 -2.85
CA PRO A 108 -16.23 -23.71 -3.79
C PRO A 108 -16.27 -22.81 -5.03
N ASP A 109 -16.56 -23.40 -6.19
CA ASP A 109 -16.67 -22.70 -7.48
C ASP A 109 -15.50 -21.75 -7.80
N PHE A 110 -14.30 -22.10 -7.35
CA PHE A 110 -13.08 -21.33 -7.58
C PHE A 110 -12.76 -21.28 -9.07
N ASP A 111 -12.56 -20.08 -9.60
CA ASP A 111 -12.12 -19.84 -10.97
C ASP A 111 -10.99 -18.81 -10.97
N LYS A 112 -9.79 -19.22 -11.40
CA LYS A 112 -8.64 -18.31 -11.46
C LYS A 112 -8.87 -17.14 -12.41
N ASN A 113 -9.73 -17.30 -13.42
CA ASN A 113 -10.02 -16.26 -14.40
C ASN A 113 -10.99 -15.19 -13.87
N ALA A 114 -11.60 -15.41 -12.71
CA ALA A 114 -12.39 -14.38 -12.03
C ALA A 114 -11.50 -13.25 -11.47
N TYR A 115 -10.19 -13.47 -11.37
CA TYR A 115 -9.21 -12.50 -10.93
C TYR A 115 -8.47 -11.91 -12.12
N LYS A 116 -8.45 -10.58 -12.22
CA LYS A 116 -7.70 -9.86 -13.27
C LYS A 116 -6.23 -9.75 -12.90
N ASP A 117 -5.37 -9.74 -13.93
CA ASP A 117 -3.94 -9.46 -13.83
C ASP A 117 -3.18 -10.34 -12.82
N VAL A 118 -3.57 -11.61 -12.70
CA VAL A 118 -2.91 -12.57 -11.80
C VAL A 118 -1.44 -12.74 -12.19
N ASP A 119 -0.55 -12.46 -11.24
CA ASP A 119 0.89 -12.68 -11.35
C ASP A 119 1.30 -14.06 -10.83
N SER A 120 0.83 -14.39 -9.62
CA SER A 120 1.11 -15.67 -8.99
C SER A 120 -0.01 -16.10 -8.05
N ILE A 121 -0.14 -17.41 -7.89
CA ILE A 121 -1.04 -18.01 -6.90
C ILE A 121 -0.20 -18.87 -5.97
N ILE A 122 -0.22 -18.55 -4.68
CA ILE A 122 0.59 -19.21 -3.65
C ILE A 122 -0.35 -19.90 -2.66
N PHE A 123 -0.11 -21.18 -2.42
CA PHE A 123 -0.78 -21.95 -1.38
C PHE A 123 0.05 -21.90 -0.09
N LEU A 124 -0.60 -21.56 1.02
CA LEU A 124 -0.01 -21.55 2.35
C LEU A 124 -0.85 -22.41 3.28
N ALA A 125 -0.17 -23.20 4.11
CA ALA A 125 -0.82 -24.01 5.11
C ALA A 125 0.08 -24.22 6.32
N ASN A 126 -0.53 -24.30 7.51
CA ASN A 126 0.14 -24.82 8.69
C ASN A 126 -0.15 -26.32 8.84
N ALA A 127 0.74 -27.16 8.30
CA ALA A 127 0.66 -28.61 8.41
C ALA A 127 1.45 -29.10 9.64
N TYR A 128 0.96 -30.13 10.31
CA TYR A 128 1.63 -30.75 11.45
C TYR A 128 1.21 -32.21 11.63
N SER A 129 2.04 -32.97 12.31
CA SER A 129 1.85 -34.41 12.53
C SER A 129 1.89 -34.77 14.01
N TYR A 130 1.25 -35.90 14.35
CA TYR A 130 1.30 -36.55 15.65
C TYR A 130 2.15 -37.81 15.51
N GLY A 131 3.44 -37.59 15.23
CA GLY A 131 4.37 -38.62 14.77
C GLY A 131 4.23 -38.89 13.27
N GLY A 132 5.32 -39.35 12.64
CA GLY A 132 5.37 -39.61 11.20
C GLY A 132 5.44 -38.33 10.36
N LYS A 133 4.66 -38.27 9.28
CA LYS A 133 4.68 -37.14 8.33
C LYS A 133 3.27 -36.78 7.86
N ALA A 134 2.92 -35.50 7.96
CA ALA A 134 1.74 -34.91 7.36
C ALA A 134 2.05 -34.45 5.94
N GLN A 135 1.17 -34.79 4.99
CA GLN A 135 1.19 -34.29 3.63
C GLN A 135 -0.09 -33.50 3.38
N VAL A 136 0.04 -32.26 2.93
CA VAL A 136 -1.07 -31.33 2.69
C VAL A 136 -0.92 -30.75 1.31
N GLU A 137 -1.94 -30.81 0.47
CA GLU A 137 -1.87 -30.36 -0.92
C GLU A 137 -3.22 -29.82 -1.41
N LEU A 138 -3.20 -28.98 -2.45
CA LEU A 138 -4.42 -28.54 -3.11
C LEU A 138 -5.02 -29.71 -3.91
N TYR A 139 -6.33 -29.88 -3.81
CA TYR A 139 -7.07 -30.97 -4.42
C TYR A 139 -8.26 -30.44 -5.22
N ASN A 140 -8.29 -30.73 -6.52
CA ASN A 140 -9.45 -30.46 -7.36
C ASN A 140 -10.51 -31.53 -7.07
N ILE A 141 -11.51 -31.16 -6.30
CA ILE A 141 -12.61 -32.04 -5.90
C ILE A 141 -13.48 -32.39 -7.11
N THR A 142 -13.70 -31.43 -8.03
CA THR A 142 -14.49 -31.64 -9.25
C THR A 142 -13.93 -32.80 -10.09
N ASN A 143 -12.61 -32.84 -10.27
CA ASN A 143 -11.93 -33.82 -11.12
C ASN A 143 -11.26 -34.96 -10.33
N LYS A 144 -11.36 -34.96 -9.00
CA LYS A 144 -10.70 -35.92 -8.10
C LYS A 144 -9.20 -36.04 -8.36
N SER A 145 -8.52 -34.90 -8.54
CA SER A 145 -7.11 -34.84 -8.89
C SER A 145 -6.34 -33.85 -8.03
N VAL A 146 -5.05 -34.07 -7.90
CA VAL A 146 -4.13 -33.16 -7.20
C VAL A 146 -3.80 -31.98 -8.10
N ILE A 147 -3.54 -30.81 -7.50
CA ILE A 147 -2.87 -29.71 -8.21
C ILE A 147 -1.35 -29.92 -8.09
N ASP A 148 -0.69 -30.07 -9.23
CA ASP A 148 0.76 -30.29 -9.27
C ASP A 148 1.54 -29.20 -8.50
N ASN A 149 2.63 -29.62 -7.85
CA ASN A 149 3.52 -28.78 -7.05
C ASN A 149 2.88 -28.09 -5.84
N SER A 150 1.67 -28.51 -5.44
CA SER A 150 0.99 -27.94 -4.26
C SER A 150 1.31 -28.64 -2.94
N LEU A 151 2.18 -29.65 -2.93
CA LEU A 151 2.49 -30.44 -1.74
C LEU A 151 3.30 -29.63 -0.71
N ILE A 152 2.78 -29.61 0.51
CA ILE A 152 3.43 -29.14 1.73
C ILE A 152 3.57 -30.34 2.67
N GLU A 153 4.79 -30.60 3.14
CA GLU A 153 5.07 -31.67 4.10
C GLU A 153 5.48 -31.12 5.47
N ALA A 154 5.09 -31.83 6.53
CA ALA A 154 5.47 -31.50 7.90
C ALA A 154 5.68 -32.77 8.73
N THR A 155 6.71 -32.78 9.55
CA THR A 155 7.00 -33.82 10.55
C THR A 155 6.94 -33.26 11.98
N GLU A 156 6.75 -31.95 12.10
CA GLU A 156 6.70 -31.22 13.35
C GLU A 156 5.34 -31.42 14.04
N SER A 157 5.31 -31.36 15.36
CA SER A 157 4.08 -31.32 16.15
C SER A 157 3.42 -29.94 16.08
N PHE A 158 2.14 -29.84 16.45
CA PHE A 158 1.40 -28.58 16.42
C PHE A 158 2.13 -27.42 17.13
N ALA A 159 2.71 -27.67 18.30
CA ALA A 159 3.41 -26.65 19.10
C ALA A 159 4.65 -26.05 18.40
N ASN A 160 5.25 -26.78 17.46
CA ASN A 160 6.44 -26.37 16.71
C ASN A 160 6.13 -26.12 15.22
N SER A 161 4.85 -26.18 14.86
CA SER A 161 4.42 -26.06 13.48
C SER A 161 4.58 -24.63 12.97
N VAL A 162 4.91 -24.50 11.69
CA VAL A 162 5.08 -23.21 11.02
C VAL A 162 4.31 -23.22 9.71
N ILE A 163 3.76 -22.06 9.33
CA ILE A 163 3.12 -21.90 8.03
C ILE A 163 4.19 -22.06 6.96
N LYS A 164 4.00 -23.04 6.08
CA LYS A 164 4.81 -23.26 4.88
C LYS A 164 4.03 -22.77 3.66
N ARG A 165 4.75 -22.51 2.57
CA ARG A 165 4.17 -22.01 1.31
C ARG A 165 4.71 -22.77 0.10
N THR A 166 3.93 -22.81 -0.95
CA THR A 166 4.35 -23.34 -2.25
C THR A 166 5.08 -22.29 -3.09
N GLU A 167 5.66 -22.75 -4.19
CA GLU A 167 6.01 -21.94 -5.36
C GLU A 167 4.74 -21.40 -6.06
N ASN A 168 4.91 -20.67 -7.16
CA ASN A 168 3.80 -20.19 -7.99
C ASN A 168 3.02 -21.35 -8.63
N LEU A 169 1.71 -21.38 -8.38
CA LEU A 169 0.77 -22.38 -8.89
C LEU A 169 -0.17 -21.86 -9.98
N SER A 170 -0.02 -20.61 -10.43
CA SER A 170 -0.92 -19.98 -11.42
C SER A 170 -1.11 -20.80 -12.71
N ASP A 171 -0.04 -21.42 -13.19
CA ASP A 171 -0.07 -22.30 -14.38
C ASP A 171 -0.56 -23.72 -14.06
N LYS A 172 -0.52 -24.13 -12.79
CA LYS A 172 -0.91 -25.48 -12.34
C LYS A 172 -2.40 -25.58 -12.03
N ILE A 173 -3.01 -24.47 -11.64
CA ILE A 173 -4.45 -24.41 -11.40
C ILE A 173 -5.17 -24.48 -12.76
N PRO A 174 -6.11 -25.43 -12.96
CA PRO A 174 -6.91 -25.53 -14.16
C PRO A 174 -7.68 -24.25 -14.49
N SER A 175 -7.91 -24.01 -15.78
CA SER A 175 -8.82 -22.96 -16.23
C SER A 175 -10.28 -23.41 -16.06
N GLY A 176 -11.15 -22.48 -15.65
CA GLY A 176 -12.57 -22.73 -15.42
C GLY A 176 -12.90 -23.00 -13.96
N LYS A 177 -14.21 -23.11 -13.67
CA LYS A 177 -14.72 -23.29 -12.31
C LYS A 177 -14.45 -24.69 -11.78
N ILE A 178 -13.81 -24.77 -10.61
CA ILE A 178 -13.54 -26.02 -9.89
C ILE A 178 -13.88 -25.87 -8.41
N ASN A 179 -14.27 -26.97 -7.77
CA ASN A 179 -14.31 -27.04 -6.31
C ASN A 179 -12.90 -27.37 -5.82
N LEU A 180 -12.21 -26.36 -5.29
CA LEU A 180 -10.85 -26.50 -4.82
C LEU A 180 -10.84 -26.80 -3.32
N GLY A 181 -10.23 -27.91 -2.94
CA GLY A 181 -10.11 -28.36 -1.57
C GLY A 181 -8.67 -28.54 -1.14
N ILE A 182 -8.49 -28.96 0.10
CA ILE A 182 -7.21 -29.37 0.66
C ILE A 182 -7.27 -30.85 0.97
N ARG A 183 -6.34 -31.63 0.45
CA ARG A 183 -6.16 -33.02 0.85
C ARG A 183 -5.09 -33.10 1.92
N VAL A 184 -5.40 -33.78 3.01
CA VAL A 184 -4.48 -34.09 4.12
C VAL A 184 -4.28 -35.59 4.14
N ARG A 185 -3.03 -36.05 4.19
CA ARG A 185 -2.67 -37.46 4.35
C ARG A 185 -1.72 -37.67 5.50
N ASN A 186 -1.93 -38.79 6.18
CA ASN A 186 -1.03 -39.28 7.22
C ASN A 186 -0.06 -40.32 6.63
N GLN A 187 1.24 -40.03 6.68
CA GLN A 187 2.32 -40.93 6.25
C GLN A 187 3.05 -41.46 7.48
N GLY A 188 2.41 -42.41 8.16
CA GLY A 188 2.90 -43.00 9.41
C GLY A 188 2.60 -42.14 10.64
N GLY A 189 2.75 -42.71 11.84
CA GLY A 189 2.37 -42.06 13.09
C GLY A 189 0.86 -42.03 13.34
N SER A 190 0.43 -41.31 14.39
CA SER A 190 -0.95 -41.43 14.89
C SER A 190 -1.96 -40.54 14.15
N ALA A 191 -1.52 -39.38 13.64
CA ALA A 191 -2.37 -38.49 12.85
C ALA A 191 -1.57 -37.43 12.08
N ALA A 192 -2.19 -36.90 11.03
CA ALA A 192 -1.75 -35.70 10.31
C ALA A 192 -2.87 -34.66 10.32
N ALA A 193 -2.51 -33.39 10.36
CA ALA A 193 -3.48 -32.30 10.42
C ALA A 193 -3.00 -31.05 9.69
N VAL A 194 -3.96 -30.20 9.37
CA VAL A 194 -3.75 -28.86 8.82
C VAL A 194 -4.63 -27.84 9.52
N SER A 195 -4.05 -26.68 9.82
CA SER A 195 -4.77 -25.47 10.22
C SER A 195 -4.26 -24.29 9.37
N MET A 196 -4.90 -23.12 9.48
CA MET A 196 -4.47 -21.88 8.82
C MET A 196 -4.13 -22.07 7.34
N VAL A 197 -5.17 -22.22 6.53
CA VAL A 197 -5.06 -22.53 5.10
C VAL A 197 -5.41 -21.29 4.30
N TYR A 198 -4.49 -20.84 3.46
CA TYR A 198 -4.68 -19.68 2.60
C TYR A 198 -4.30 -19.97 1.16
N LEU A 199 -5.07 -19.38 0.24
CA LEU A 199 -4.68 -19.21 -1.16
C LEU A 199 -4.51 -17.71 -1.42
N ILE A 200 -3.28 -17.29 -1.69
CA ILE A 200 -2.95 -15.89 -1.97
C ILE A 200 -2.77 -15.72 -3.46
N ILE A 201 -3.52 -14.80 -4.05
CA ILE A 201 -3.50 -14.46 -5.46
C ILE A 201 -2.85 -13.09 -5.58
N TYR A 202 -1.62 -13.02 -6.04
CA TYR A 202 -0.92 -11.77 -6.32
C TYR A 202 -1.33 -11.23 -7.68
N LYS A 203 -1.50 -9.91 -7.78
CA LYS A 203 -1.82 -9.21 -9.03
C LYS A 203 -0.66 -8.28 -9.43
N ARG A 204 -0.52 -8.06 -10.75
CA ARG A 204 0.52 -7.20 -11.35
C ARG A 204 0.26 -5.70 -11.16
#